data_AF-A0A349M928-F1
#
_entry.id   AF-A0A349M928-F1
#
_cell.length_a   1.000
_cell.length_b   1.000
_cell.length_c   1.000
_cell.angle_alpha   90.00
_cell.angle_beta   90.00
_cell.angle_gamma   90.00
#
_symmetry.space_group_name_H-M   'P 1'
#
loop_
_entity.id
_entity.type
_entity.pdbx_description
1 polymer ?
#
loop_
_entity_poly.entity_id
_entity_poly.type
_entity_poly.pdbx_seq_one_letter_code
_entity_poly.pdbx_strand_id
1 'polypeptide(L)' 'MGLQSPILLDQAGMSIGSKFGANGTPMAVLVDAEGKIASEVAAGAPAVLALAGQHAIAQT' A
#
# COMPACT_ATOMS: atom_id res chain seq x y z
N MET A 1 19.33 2.12 7.68
CA MET A 1 17.92 1.73 7.93
C MET A 1 17.64 0.23 7.76
N GLY A 2 18.51 -0.58 7.12
CA GLY A 2 18.38 -2.06 7.16
C GLY A 2 17.18 -2.66 6.44
N LEU A 3 16.38 -1.83 5.75
CA LEU A 3 15.20 -2.26 4.99
C LEU A 3 15.61 -3.19 3.84
N GLN A 4 14.90 -4.31 3.71
CA GLN A 4 15.14 -5.33 2.67
C GLN A 4 14.13 -5.25 1.52
N SER A 5 13.03 -4.52 1.70
CA SER A 5 12.03 -4.28 0.67
C SER A 5 12.51 -3.22 -0.33
N PRO A 6 12.13 -3.31 -1.62
CA PRO A 6 12.37 -2.25 -2.58
C PRO A 6 11.79 -0.91 -2.08
N ILE A 7 12.52 0.17 -2.32
CA ILE A 7 12.08 1.53 -2.01
C ILE A 7 12.13 2.33 -3.29
N LEU A 8 10.96 2.83 -3.72
CA LEU A 8 10.85 3.72 -4.86
C LEU A 8 10.83 5.18 -4.37
N LEU A 9 11.66 6.02 -4.98
CA LEU A 9 11.68 7.46 -4.70
C LEU A 9 10.71 8.17 -5.65
N ASP A 10 9.71 8.85 -5.09
CA ASP A 10 8.82 9.75 -5.83
C ASP A 10 9.46 11.15 -5.88
N GLN A 11 10.34 11.36 -6.87
CA GLN A 11 11.18 12.56 -6.95
C GLN A 11 10.38 13.86 -7.12
N ALA A 12 9.15 13.78 -7.61
CA ALA A 12 8.26 14.93 -7.79
C ALA A 12 7.39 15.22 -6.55
N GLY A 13 7.65 14.58 -5.40
CA GLY A 13 6.86 14.74 -4.17
C GLY A 13 5.84 13.63 -3.99
N MET A 14 4.60 13.94 -3.58
CA MET A 14 3.52 12.94 -3.43
C MET A 14 2.77 12.70 -4.76
N SER A 15 3.47 12.62 -5.89
CA SER A 15 2.85 12.53 -7.22
C SER A 15 2.17 11.19 -7.49
N ILE A 16 2.80 10.09 -7.04
CA ILE A 16 2.28 8.73 -7.07
C ILE A 16 1.31 8.55 -5.93
N GLY A 17 1.67 8.94 -4.70
CA GLY A 17 0.80 8.80 -3.53
C GLY A 17 -0.58 9.45 -3.74
N SER A 18 -0.62 10.65 -4.33
CA SER A 18 -1.89 11.34 -4.64
C SER A 18 -2.75 10.59 -5.66
N LYS A 19 -2.16 9.85 -6.62
CA LYS A 19 -2.92 9.04 -7.58
C LYS A 19 -3.62 7.86 -6.92
N PHE A 20 -3.04 7.34 -5.84
CA PHE A 20 -3.70 6.35 -5.00
C PHE A 20 -4.73 6.98 -4.05
N GLY A 21 -4.75 8.31 -3.88
CA GLY A 21 -5.56 8.98 -2.87
C GLY A 21 -4.91 9.02 -1.48
N ALA A 22 -3.61 8.74 -1.38
CA ALA A 22 -2.87 8.84 -0.13
C ALA A 22 -2.57 10.31 0.21
N ASN A 23 -3.10 10.79 1.33
CA ASN A 23 -3.01 12.18 1.80
C ASN A 23 -2.33 12.33 3.18
N GLY A 24 -1.73 11.26 3.71
CA GLY A 24 -1.08 11.21 5.02
C GLY A 24 -0.16 10.01 5.17
N THR A 25 0.34 9.79 6.39
CA THR A 25 1.19 8.63 6.72
C THR A 25 0.83 8.05 8.09
N PRO A 26 0.94 6.72 8.27
CA PRO A 26 1.16 5.70 7.25
C PRO A 26 -0.12 5.43 6.44
N MET A 27 0.05 5.10 5.16
CA MET A 27 -1.04 4.68 4.26
C MET A 27 -0.57 3.55 3.36
N ALA A 28 -1.47 2.65 2.97
CA ALA A 28 -1.14 1.50 2.12
C ALA A 28 -2.35 0.98 1.34
N VAL A 29 -2.07 0.21 0.30
CA VAL A 29 -3.04 -0.67 -0.39
C VAL A 29 -2.48 -2.09 -0.39
N LEU A 30 -3.35 -3.09 -0.42
CA LEU A 30 -2.98 -4.49 -0.66
C LEU A 30 -2.92 -4.72 -2.17
N VAL A 31 -1.85 -5.38 -2.63
CA VAL A 31 -1.70 -5.83 -4.01
C VAL A 31 -1.73 -7.36 -4.03
N ASP A 32 -2.54 -7.96 -4.89
CA ASP A 32 -2.65 -9.41 -5.03
C ASP A 32 -1.52 -10.03 -5.88
N ALA A 33 -1.57 -11.35 -6.05
CA ALA A 33 -0.55 -12.10 -6.79
C ALA A 33 -0.52 -11.78 -8.29
N GLU A 34 -1.62 -11.26 -8.83
CA GLU A 34 -1.77 -10.82 -10.22
C GLU A 34 -1.35 -9.35 -10.42
N GLY A 35 -0.92 -8.68 -9.35
CA GLY A 35 -0.48 -7.28 -9.38
C GLY A 35 -1.63 -6.28 -9.41
N LYS A 36 -2.84 -6.65 -8.96
CA LYS A 36 -4.00 -5.75 -8.85
C LYS A 36 -4.15 -5.19 -7.45
N ILE A 37 -4.73 -4.00 -7.36
CA ILE A 37 -5.12 -3.40 -6.07
C ILE A 37 -6.33 -4.17 -5.54
N ALA A 38 -6.14 -4.90 -4.45
CA ALA A 38 -7.13 -5.78 -3.83
C ALA A 38 -7.81 -5.14 -2.60
N SER A 39 -7.52 -3.87 -2.29
CA SER A 39 -8.13 -3.14 -1.18
C SER A 39 -8.36 -1.68 -1.52
N GLU A 40 -9.23 -1.02 -0.74
CA GLU A 40 -9.20 0.44 -0.64
C GLU A 40 -7.90 0.91 0.04
N VAL A 41 -7.65 2.22 0.01
CA VAL A 41 -6.51 2.81 0.74
C VAL A 41 -6.77 2.74 2.24
N ALA A 42 -5.89 2.05 2.96
CA ALA A 42 -5.87 2.06 4.41
C ALA A 42 -5.11 3.28 4.93
N ALA A 43 -5.66 3.92 5.97
CA ALA A 43 -5.07 5.06 6.65
C ALA A 43 -4.77 4.74 8.12
N GLY A 44 -3.55 5.04 8.57
CA GLY A 44 -3.11 4.83 9.95
C GLY A 44 -2.51 3.45 10.21
N ALA A 45 -1.62 3.38 11.22
CA ALA A 45 -0.83 2.19 11.50
C ALA A 45 -1.67 0.91 11.74
N PRO A 46 -2.79 0.95 12.49
CA PRO A 46 -3.61 -0.25 12.70
C PRO A 46 -4.20 -0.81 11.40
N ALA A 47 -4.74 0.06 10.54
CA ALA A 47 -5.35 -0.36 9.29
C ALA A 47 -4.31 -0.88 8.28
N VAL A 48 -3.15 -0.24 8.20
CA VAL A 48 -2.03 -0.68 7.36
C VAL A 48 -1.53 -2.07 7.78
N LEU A 49 -1.35 -2.30 9.08
CA LEU A 49 -0.92 -3.61 9.57
C LEU A 49 -1.99 -4.69 9.39
N ALA A 50 -3.27 -4.34 9.48
CA ALA A 50 -4.36 -5.26 9.19
C ALA A 50 -4.30 -5.76 7.73
N LEU A 51 -3.94 -4.92 6.76
CA LEU A 51 -3.74 -5.34 5.37
C LEU A 51 -2.64 -6.41 5.24
N ALA A 52 -1.53 -6.27 5.96
CA ALA A 52 -0.41 -7.22 5.91
C ALA A 52 -0.75 -8.60 6.49
N GLY A 53 -1.78 -8.68 7.34
CA GLY A 53 -2.32 -9.94 7.87
C GLY A 53 -3.39 -10.59 6.98
N GLN A 54 -3.86 -9.89 5.94
CA GLN A 54 -4.88 -10.44 5.04
C GLN A 54 -4.23 -11.38 4.02
N HIS A 55 -4.77 -12.59 3.90
CA HIS A 55 -4.51 -13.43 2.74
C HIS A 55 -5.43 -12.97 1.62
N ALA A 56 -4.87 -12.67 0.45
CA ALA A 56 -5.68 -12.39 -0.74
C ALA A 56 -6.56 -13.61 -1.01
N ILE A 57 -7.88 -13.47 -0.83
CA ILE A 57 -8.83 -14.47 -1.30
C ILE A 57 -8.97 -14.29 -2.80
N ALA A 58 -8.49 -15.26 -3.58
CA ALA A 58 -8.76 -15.29 -5.01
C ALA A 58 -10.28 -15.38 -5.20
N GLN A 59 -10.90 -14.33 -5.73
CA GLN A 59 -12.32 -14.39 -6.11
C GLN A 59 -12.43 -15.30 -7.34
N THR A 60 -13.21 -16.37 -7.20
CA THR A 60 -13.52 -17.34 -8.28
C THR A 60 -14.67 -16.84 -9.12
#